data_AF-A0A9E3Y0R5-F1
#
_entry.id   AF-A0A9E3Y0R5-F1
#
_cell.length_a   1.000
_cell.length_b   1.000
_cell.length_c   1.000
_cell.angle_alpha   90.00
_cell.angle_beta   90.00
_cell.angle_gamma   90.00
#
_symmetry.space_group_name_H-M   'P 1'
#
loop_
_entity.id
_entity.type
_entity.pdbx_description
1 polymer ?
#
loop_
_entity_poly.entity_id
_entity_poly.type
_entity_poly.pdbx_seq_one_letter_code
_entity_poly.pdbx_strand_id
1 'polypeptide(L)'
;MSYTPNPALDLVLERTIAVAPERVWAAWTEPELLMQWFTPAPWKTVAAELDLRPGGRCVTTMESPEGERYPNAGCYLAVEPNRLLVFTSALGEDYRPATPSNGADNMAFTARIEIEPAAG
;
A
#
# COMPACT_ATOMS: atom_id res chain seq x y z
N MET A 1 10.83 -15.08 8.36
CA MET A 1 9.38 -14.82 8.22
C MET A 1 8.55 -15.56 9.25
N SER A 2 7.69 -14.85 9.98
CA SER A 2 6.72 -15.42 10.95
C SER A 2 5.29 -15.50 10.39
N TYR A 3 5.12 -15.30 9.09
CA TYR A 3 3.84 -15.32 8.38
C TYR A 3 3.78 -16.53 7.44
N THR A 4 2.64 -17.22 7.43
CA THR A 4 2.37 -18.31 6.48
C THR A 4 1.16 -17.91 5.64
N PRO A 5 1.35 -17.67 4.33
CA PRO A 5 0.25 -17.29 3.44
C PRO A 5 -0.81 -18.39 3.37
N ASN A 6 -2.08 -17.99 3.38
CA ASN A 6 -3.20 -18.85 3.04
C ASN A 6 -3.32 -18.97 1.51
N PRO A 7 -3.11 -20.14 0.92
CA PRO A 7 -3.09 -20.30 -0.55
C PRO A 7 -4.45 -20.04 -1.22
N ALA A 8 -5.55 -20.00 -0.46
CA ALA A 8 -6.88 -19.73 -1.00
C ALA A 8 -7.26 -18.23 -0.97
N LEU A 9 -6.59 -17.42 -0.14
CA LEU A 9 -7.00 -16.03 0.14
C LEU A 9 -5.88 -15.00 -0.05
N ASP A 10 -4.62 -15.45 -0.06
CA ASP A 10 -3.47 -14.57 -0.12
C ASP A 10 -2.76 -14.65 -1.46
N LEU A 11 -2.36 -13.49 -1.97
CA LEU A 11 -1.48 -13.35 -3.12
C LEU A 11 -0.09 -12.94 -2.63
N VAL A 12 0.94 -13.64 -3.10
CA VAL A 12 2.33 -13.42 -2.70
C VAL A 12 3.14 -12.92 -3.89
N LEU A 13 3.90 -11.84 -3.68
CA LEU A 13 4.87 -11.30 -4.63
C LEU A 13 6.22 -11.11 -3.93
N GLU A 14 7.26 -11.75 -4.46
CA GLU A 14 8.63 -11.61 -3.99
C GLU A 14 9.51 -11.00 -5.08
N ARG A 15 10.31 -10.00 -4.71
CA ARG A 15 11.24 -9.31 -5.61
C ARG A 15 12.51 -8.90 -4.88
N THR A 16 13.65 -9.15 -5.50
CA THR A 16 14.94 -8.58 -5.10
C THR A 16 15.18 -7.29 -5.87
N ILE A 17 15.46 -6.20 -5.16
CA ILE A 17 15.73 -4.88 -5.74
C ILE A 17 17.15 -4.47 -5.31
N ALA A 18 17.98 -4.04 -6.26
CA ALA A 18 19.39 -3.70 -6.03
C ALA A 18 19.58 -2.31 -5.39
N VAL A 19 18.91 -2.06 -4.26
CA VAL A 19 18.98 -0.82 -3.48
C VAL A 19 18.92 -1.15 -1.99
N ALA A 20 19.31 -0.21 -1.13
CA ALA A 20 19.19 -0.36 0.31
C ALA A 20 17.71 -0.38 0.75
N PRO A 21 17.34 -1.13 1.82
CA PRO A 21 15.98 -1.21 2.36
C PRO A 21 15.31 0.16 2.58
N GLU A 22 16.09 1.15 3.02
CA GLU A 22 15.63 2.52 3.29
C GLU A 22 15.08 3.19 2.03
N ARG A 23 15.62 2.88 0.86
CA ARG A 23 15.14 3.42 -0.42
C ARG A 23 13.83 2.77 -0.85
N VAL A 24 13.66 1.48 -0.58
CA VAL A 24 12.39 0.78 -0.81
C VAL A 24 11.32 1.32 0.15
N TRP A 25 11.68 1.51 1.41
CA TRP A 25 10.80 2.09 2.42
C TRP A 25 10.34 3.49 2.03
N ALA A 26 11.26 4.37 1.63
CA ALA A 26 10.94 5.71 1.15
C ALA A 26 9.95 5.68 -0.04
N ALA A 27 10.16 4.78 -1.00
CA ALA A 27 9.26 4.62 -2.15
C ALA A 27 7.82 4.25 -1.76
N TRP A 28 7.64 3.56 -0.63
CA TRP A 28 6.32 3.19 -0.09
C TRP A 28 5.69 4.22 0.84
N THR A 29 6.51 5.09 1.46
CA THR A 29 6.08 5.91 2.61
C THR A 29 6.16 7.41 2.37
N GLU A 30 6.87 7.85 1.33
CA GLU A 30 6.90 9.25 0.90
C GLU A 30 5.87 9.47 -0.21
N PRO A 31 4.86 10.35 -0.03
CA PRO A 31 3.80 10.57 -1.01
C PRO A 31 4.32 10.91 -2.41
N GLU A 32 5.33 11.77 -2.49
CA GLU A 32 5.93 12.23 -3.75
C GLU A 32 6.62 11.10 -4.52
N LEU A 33 7.19 10.12 -3.82
CA LEU A 33 7.82 8.95 -4.43
C LEU A 33 6.76 7.92 -4.81
N LEU A 34 5.81 7.63 -3.91
CA LEU A 34 4.74 6.65 -4.14
C LEU A 34 3.94 6.97 -5.42
N MET A 35 3.62 8.25 -5.63
CA MET A 35 2.86 8.70 -6.79
C MET A 35 3.52 8.38 -8.14
N GLN A 36 4.84 8.17 -8.17
CA GLN A 36 5.59 7.92 -9.40
C GLN A 36 5.46 6.49 -9.92
N TRP A 37 5.06 5.52 -9.07
CA TRP A 37 5.15 4.09 -9.44
C TRP A 37 4.00 3.20 -8.97
N PHE A 38 3.21 3.62 -7.96
CA PHE A 38 2.24 2.73 -7.30
C PHE A 38 1.14 2.19 -8.23
N THR A 39 0.73 2.99 -9.22
CA THR A 39 -0.33 2.62 -10.15
C THR A 39 0.26 2.29 -11.53
N PRO A 40 -0.08 1.14 -12.13
CA PRO A 40 0.40 0.78 -13.46
C PRO A 40 -0.22 1.67 -14.54
N ALA A 41 0.59 2.03 -15.54
CA ALA A 41 0.11 2.70 -16.74
C ALA A 41 -0.97 1.85 -17.45
N PRO A 42 -1.98 2.48 -18.09
CA PRO A 42 -2.12 3.91 -18.34
C PRO A 42 -2.73 4.74 -17.20
N TRP A 43 -3.13 4.09 -16.10
CA TRP A 43 -3.61 4.77 -14.89
C TRP A 43 -2.46 5.47 -14.16
N LYS A 44 -2.80 6.41 -13.28
CA LYS A 44 -1.82 7.17 -12.47
C LYS A 44 -2.27 7.30 -11.03
N THR A 45 -1.32 7.39 -10.11
CA THR A 45 -1.59 7.91 -8.77
C THR A 45 -1.39 9.43 -8.81
N VAL A 46 -2.45 10.20 -8.56
CA VAL A 46 -2.42 11.68 -8.64
C VAL A 46 -2.44 12.39 -7.29
N ALA A 47 -2.73 11.65 -6.21
CA ALA A 47 -2.60 12.12 -4.85
C ALA A 47 -2.30 10.95 -3.90
N ALA A 48 -1.58 11.23 -2.83
CA ALA A 48 -1.35 10.29 -1.73
C ALA A 48 -1.36 11.04 -0.39
N GLU A 49 -2.15 10.57 0.56
CA GLU A 49 -2.21 11.05 1.94
C GLU A 49 -1.80 9.91 2.88
N LEU A 50 -0.58 10.02 3.44
CA LEU A 50 0.04 8.96 4.21
C LEU A 50 0.36 9.47 5.63
N ASP A 51 -0.40 9.04 6.63
CA ASP A 51 -0.14 9.27 8.05
C ASP A 51 0.44 7.99 8.66
N LEU A 52 1.78 7.90 8.70
CA LEU A 52 2.57 6.69 8.98
C LEU A 52 2.54 6.28 10.47
N ARG A 53 1.37 5.96 10.98
CA ARG A 53 1.14 5.36 12.30
C ARG A 53 -0.01 4.37 12.22
N PRO A 54 -0.08 3.37 13.10
CA PRO A 54 -1.28 2.54 13.22
C PRO A 54 -2.55 3.38 13.42
N GLY A 55 -3.58 3.11 12.63
CA GLY A 55 -4.84 3.86 12.57
C GLY A 55 -4.77 5.14 11.72
N GLY A 56 -3.59 5.55 11.26
CA GLY A 56 -3.40 6.70 10.38
C GLY A 56 -3.88 6.43 8.95
N ARG A 57 -4.22 7.51 8.24
CA ARG A 57 -4.71 7.49 6.86
C ARG A 57 -3.69 6.88 5.90
N CYS A 58 -4.15 5.99 5.03
CA CYS A 58 -3.41 5.47 3.88
C CYS A 58 -4.31 5.61 2.65
N VAL A 59 -4.33 6.79 2.04
CA VAL A 59 -5.23 7.10 0.93
C VAL A 59 -4.43 7.38 -0.33
N THR A 60 -4.75 6.70 -1.43
CA THR A 60 -4.20 7.00 -2.75
C THR A 60 -5.33 7.30 -3.73
N THR A 61 -5.22 8.40 -4.47
CA THR A 61 -6.18 8.72 -5.53
C THR A 61 -5.62 8.27 -6.87
N MET A 62 -6.31 7.31 -7.49
CA MET A 62 -6.00 6.86 -8.84
C MET A 62 -6.79 7.69 -9.85
N GLU A 63 -6.17 7.99 -10.99
CA GLU A 63 -6.81 8.65 -12.13
C GLU A 63 -6.78 7.72 -13.35
N SER A 64 -7.94 7.55 -14.00
CA SER A 64 -8.08 6.76 -15.23
C SER A 64 -7.50 7.51 -16.43
N PRO A 65 -7.25 6.83 -17.57
CA PRO A 65 -6.83 7.49 -18.80
C PRO A 65 -7.82 8.56 -19.31
N GLU A 66 -9.09 8.42 -18.97
CA GLU A 66 -10.18 9.34 -19.30
C GLU A 66 -10.28 10.51 -18.30
N GLY A 67 -9.48 10.51 -17.23
CA GLY A 67 -9.42 11.58 -16.21
C GLY A 67 -10.34 11.37 -15.01
N GLU A 68 -10.98 10.21 -14.88
CA GLU A 68 -11.84 9.90 -13.73
C GLU A 68 -11.01 9.58 -12.49
N ARG A 69 -11.43 10.07 -11.31
CA ARG A 69 -10.66 9.96 -10.07
C ARG A 69 -11.33 9.03 -9.06
N TYR A 70 -10.52 8.15 -8.50
CA TYR A 70 -10.92 7.09 -7.59
C TYR A 70 -10.08 7.17 -6.31
N PRO A 71 -10.59 7.79 -5.24
CA PRO A 71 -9.91 7.77 -3.95
C PRO A 71 -10.03 6.37 -3.34
N ASN A 72 -8.89 5.72 -3.12
CA ASN A 72 -8.79 4.44 -2.43
C ASN A 72 -8.47 4.72 -0.96
N ALA A 73 -9.51 4.74 -0.12
CA ALA A 73 -9.34 4.98 1.31
C ALA A 73 -8.88 3.71 2.04
N GLY A 74 -8.06 3.91 3.06
CA GLY A 74 -7.56 2.85 3.93
C GLY A 74 -6.88 3.42 5.17
N CYS A 75 -6.38 2.54 6.02
CA CYS A 75 -5.52 2.91 7.14
C CYS A 75 -4.37 1.93 7.35
N TYR A 76 -3.32 2.41 8.02
CA TYR A 76 -2.21 1.59 8.43
C TYR A 76 -2.57 0.74 9.66
N LEU A 77 -2.18 -0.53 9.64
CA LEU A 77 -2.32 -1.46 10.76
C LEU A 77 -1.02 -1.62 11.54
N ALA A 78 0.13 -1.59 10.84
CA ALA A 78 1.45 -1.64 11.44
C ALA A 78 2.46 -0.85 10.59
N VAL A 79 3.37 -0.16 11.27
CA VAL A 79 4.44 0.64 10.65
C VAL A 79 5.72 0.40 11.45
N GLU A 80 6.62 -0.45 10.93
CA GLU A 80 7.97 -0.65 11.46
C GLU A 80 8.97 -0.12 10.42
N PRO A 81 9.63 1.03 10.69
CA PRO A 81 10.53 1.67 9.73
C PRO A 81 11.53 0.70 9.08
N ASN A 82 11.64 0.80 7.75
CA ASN A 82 12.54 0.02 6.89
C ASN A 82 12.34 -1.50 6.92
N ARG A 83 11.23 -2.00 7.49
CA ARG A 83 11.03 -3.45 7.70
C ARG A 83 9.64 -3.94 7.38
N LEU A 84 8.60 -3.33 7.95
CA LEU A 84 7.22 -3.83 7.85
C LEU A 84 6.25 -2.69 7.67
N LEU A 85 5.42 -2.78 6.63
CA LEU A 85 4.29 -1.90 6.41
C LEU A 85 3.04 -2.75 6.19
N VAL A 86 2.00 -2.53 6.99
CA VAL A 86 0.71 -3.21 6.84
C VAL A 86 -0.38 -2.16 6.73
N PHE A 87 -1.20 -2.24 5.69
CA PHE A 87 -2.35 -1.36 5.49
C PHE A 87 -3.54 -2.13 4.93
N THR A 88 -4.74 -1.58 5.10
CA THR A 88 -5.99 -2.23 4.68
C THR A 88 -6.96 -1.23 4.08
N SER A 89 -7.80 -1.70 3.17
CA SER A 89 -8.98 -0.96 2.68
C SER A 89 -10.26 -1.30 3.45
N ALA A 90 -10.24 -2.30 4.33
CA ALA A 90 -11.40 -2.68 5.14
C ALA A 90 -11.72 -1.66 6.25
N LEU A 91 -10.75 -0.83 6.61
CA LEU A 91 -10.83 0.17 7.67
C LEU A 91 -10.31 1.52 7.15
N GLY A 92 -10.93 2.61 7.61
CA GLY A 92 -10.42 3.96 7.48
C GLY A 92 -9.69 4.41 8.73
N GLU A 93 -9.45 5.72 8.81
CA GLU A 93 -8.79 6.39 9.94
C GLU A 93 -9.40 5.98 11.29
N ASP A 94 -8.55 5.87 12.31
CA ASP A 94 -8.89 5.40 13.65
C ASP A 94 -9.61 4.04 13.67
N TYR A 95 -9.29 3.19 12.71
CA TYR A 95 -9.84 1.84 12.55
C TYR A 95 -11.36 1.81 12.35
N ARG A 96 -11.95 2.86 11.78
CA ARG A 96 -13.38 2.88 11.48
C ARG A 96 -13.68 1.92 10.32
N PRO A 97 -14.73 1.08 10.41
CA PRO A 97 -15.15 0.26 9.27
C PRO A 97 -15.37 1.11 8.04
N ALA A 98 -14.81 0.67 6.91
CA ALA A 98 -14.96 1.34 5.63
C ALA A 98 -15.47 0.34 4.59
N THR A 99 -16.33 0.83 3.69
CA THR A 99 -16.59 0.12 2.44
C THR A 99 -15.47 0.51 1.48
N PRO A 100 -14.65 -0.44 0.99
CA PRO A 100 -13.62 -0.13 0.03
C PRO A 100 -14.24 0.53 -1.20
N SER A 101 -13.71 1.67 -1.62
CA SER A 101 -14.04 2.29 -2.90
C SER A 101 -12.84 2.14 -3.82
N ASN A 102 -12.66 0.93 -4.32
CA ASN A 102 -11.66 0.63 -5.34
C ASN A 102 -12.40 0.24 -6.63
N GLY A 103 -11.81 0.51 -7.79
CA GLY A 103 -12.37 0.09 -9.09
C GLY A 103 -12.40 -1.43 -9.30
N ALA A 104 -12.43 -2.21 -8.22
CA ALA A 104 -12.41 -3.67 -8.16
C ALA A 104 -13.59 -4.18 -7.30
N ASP A 105 -14.81 -3.71 -7.61
CA ASP A 105 -16.07 -4.15 -7.00
C ASP A 105 -16.12 -4.06 -5.46
N ASN A 106 -15.51 -3.02 -4.90
CA ASN A 106 -15.44 -2.79 -3.45
C ASN A 106 -14.77 -3.94 -2.68
N MET A 107 -13.88 -4.71 -3.33
CA MET A 107 -13.17 -5.81 -2.69
C MET A 107 -12.22 -5.29 -1.62
N ALA A 108 -12.43 -5.69 -0.36
CA ALA A 108 -11.52 -5.35 0.72
C ALA A 108 -10.23 -6.18 0.62
N PHE A 109 -9.09 -5.57 0.92
CA PHE A 109 -7.83 -6.30 1.05
C PHE A 109 -6.98 -5.71 2.17
N THR A 110 -6.01 -6.51 2.62
CA THR A 110 -4.95 -6.08 3.51
C THR A 110 -3.63 -6.41 2.84
N ALA A 111 -2.76 -5.41 2.69
CA ALA A 111 -1.41 -5.60 2.17
C ALA A 111 -0.43 -5.66 3.33
N ARG A 112 0.48 -6.63 3.25
CA ARG A 112 1.63 -6.79 4.15
C ARG A 112 2.89 -6.73 3.32
N ILE A 113 3.69 -5.69 3.53
CA ILE A 113 4.96 -5.47 2.83
C ILE A 113 6.09 -5.70 3.84
N GLU A 114 6.87 -6.74 3.59
CA GLU A 114 8.11 -7.03 4.33
C GLU A 114 9.31 -6.60 3.47
N ILE A 115 10.24 -5.87 4.08
CA ILE A 115 11.48 -5.44 3.45
C ILE A 115 12.64 -6.02 4.26
N GLU A 116 13.45 -6.84 3.62
CA GLU A 116 14.62 -7.47 4.22
C GLU A 116 15.86 -7.16 3.37
N PRO A 117 17.04 -6.94 3.98
CA PRO A 117 18.28 -6.89 3.22
C PRO A 117 18.48 -8.20 2.45
N ALA A 118 18.81 -8.10 1.16
CA ALA A 118 19.22 -9.29 0.41
C ALA A 118 20.51 -9.86 1.03
N ALA A 119 20.56 -11.19 1.20
CA ALA A 119 21.82 -11.85 1.53
C ALA A 119 22.81 -11.60 0.38
N GLY A 120 23.94 -10.98 0.72
CA GLY A 120 25.03 -10.70 -0.24
C GLY A 120 25.75 -11.96 -0.70
#